data_AF-A0A5J4QL79-F1
#
_entry.id   AF-A0A5J4QL79-F1
#
_cell.length_a   1.000
_cell.length_b   1.000
_cell.length_c   1.000
_cell.angle_alpha   90.00
_cell.angle_beta   90.00
_cell.angle_gamma   90.00
#
_symmetry.space_group_name_H-M   'P 1'
#
loop_
_entity.id
_entity.type
_entity.pdbx_description
1 polymer ?
#
loop_
_entity_poly.entity_id
_entity_poly.type
_entity_poly.pdbx_seq_one_letter_code
_entity_poly.pdbx_strand_id
1 'polypeptide(L)' 'VAFIAYYKGDLKPNEHLPNKNVELRIMPAKGGTPKTLTKLFGGQGTINVNSWAPDSKRFAFVSYKLNQ' A
#
# COMPACT_ATOMS: atom_id res chain seq x y z
N VAL A 1 1.20 -11.21 3.23
CA VAL A 1 0.99 -9.84 3.77
C VAL A 1 1.01 -8.86 2.62
N ALA A 2 -0.03 -8.03 2.48
CA ALA A 2 -0.02 -6.87 1.58
C ALA A 2 0.30 -5.60 2.40
N PHE A 3 1.04 -4.66 1.82
CA PHE A 3 1.45 -3.42 2.49
C PHE A 3 1.77 -2.32 1.47
N ILE A 4 1.81 -1.06 1.95
CA ILE A 4 2.21 0.11 1.18
C ILE A 4 3.70 0.38 1.43
N ALA A 5 4.46 0.65 0.37
CA ALA A 5 5.81 1.17 0.46
C ALA A 5 5.88 2.59 -0.11
N TYR A 6 6.33 3.54 0.72
CA TYR A 6 6.66 4.91 0.32
C TYR A 6 8.10 4.95 -0.21
N TYR A 7 8.43 5.94 -1.05
CA TYR A 7 9.80 6.11 -1.53
C TYR A 7 10.68 6.80 -0.48
N LYS A 8 11.99 6.61 -0.57
CA LYS A 8 12.96 7.18 0.37
C LYS A 8 12.89 8.70 0.32
N GLY A 9 12.48 9.33 1.42
CA GLY A 9 12.33 10.78 1.54
C GLY A 9 10.88 11.28 1.48
N ASP A 10 9.90 10.43 1.19
CA ASP A 10 8.48 10.84 1.17
C ASP A 10 7.93 11.24 2.55
N LEU A 11 8.45 10.60 3.61
CA LEU A 11 7.98 10.75 4.99
C LEU A 11 9.11 10.40 6.00
N LYS A 12 8.91 10.81 7.26
CA LYS A 12 9.77 10.45 8.40
C LYS A 12 9.27 9.17 9.09
N PRO A 13 10.12 8.46 9.86
CA PRO A 13 9.63 7.64 10.96
C PRO A 13 8.76 6.45 10.53
N ASN A 14 7.62 6.14 11.16
CA ASN A 14 6.76 6.86 12.14
C ASN A 14 5.70 7.87 11.64
N GLU A 15 5.69 8.23 10.36
CA GLU A 15 4.58 8.94 9.69
C GLU A 15 3.78 8.00 8.76
N HIS A 16 2.53 8.37 8.47
CA HIS A 16 1.68 7.67 7.51
C HIS A 16 0.85 8.70 6.72
N LEU A 17 1.36 9.11 5.56
CA LEU A 17 0.85 10.30 4.84
C LEU A 17 -0.07 9.93 3.66
N PRO A 18 -1.16 10.67 3.41
CA PRO A 18 -1.91 10.58 2.16
C PRO A 18 -1.17 11.32 1.02
N ASN A 19 -1.71 11.24 -0.19
CA ASN A 19 -1.30 12.05 -1.35
C ASN A 19 0.16 11.87 -1.79
N LYS A 20 0.65 10.62 -1.80
CA LYS A 20 2.00 10.23 -2.24
C LYS A 20 1.93 9.28 -3.42
N ASN A 21 3.00 9.26 -4.23
CA ASN A 21 3.26 8.14 -5.14
C ASN A 21 3.81 6.99 -4.30
N VAL A 22 3.15 5.83 -4.33
CA VAL A 22 3.50 4.67 -3.50
C VAL A 22 3.45 3.37 -4.29
N GLU A 23 4.09 2.33 -3.74
CA GLU A 23 3.97 0.97 -4.27
C GLU A 23 3.10 0.11 -3.36
N LEU A 24 2.12 -0.56 -3.95
CA LEU A 24 1.39 -1.63 -3.29
C LEU A 24 2.15 -2.94 -3.48
N ARG A 25 2.62 -3.54 -2.39
CA ARG A 25 3.50 -4.71 -2.39
C ARG A 25 2.88 -5.88 -1.63
N ILE A 26 3.30 -7.10 -1.96
CA ILE A 26 2.95 -8.33 -1.26
C ILE A 26 4.20 -9.13 -0.91
N MET A 27 4.23 -9.78 0.25
CA MET A 27 5.28 -10.71 0.67
C MET A 27 4.70 -11.96 1.36
N PRO A 28 5.43 -13.09 1.42
CA PRO A 28 5.01 -14.27 2.17
C PRO A 28 4.78 -13.98 3.65
N ALA A 29 3.85 -14.68 4.30
CA ALA A 29 3.51 -14.45 5.70
C ALA A 29 4.64 -14.84 6.68
N LYS A 30 5.53 -15.77 6.28
CA LYS A 30 6.73 -16.16 7.03
C LYS A 30 7.93 -15.22 6.82
N GLY A 31 7.72 -14.06 6.17
CA GLY A 31 8.79 -13.20 5.68
C GLY A 31 9.37 -13.67 4.33
N GLY A 32 10.26 -12.86 3.76
CA GLY A 32 10.89 -13.11 2.45
C GLY A 32 10.76 -11.91 1.50
N THR A 33 11.25 -12.08 0.27
CA THR A 33 11.30 -11.01 -0.75
C THR A 33 9.92 -10.48 -1.11
N PRO A 34 9.65 -9.17 -0.96
CA PRO A 34 8.42 -8.57 -1.45
C PRO A 34 8.37 -8.45 -2.97
N LYS A 35 7.17 -8.55 -3.54
CA LYS A 35 6.87 -8.25 -4.94
C LYS A 35 5.97 -7.03 -5.03
N THR A 36 6.30 -6.07 -5.91
CA THR A 36 5.39 -4.97 -6.27
C THR A 36 4.25 -5.49 -7.14
N LEU A 37 3.02 -5.17 -6.75
CA LEU A 37 1.80 -5.50 -7.50
C LEU A 37 1.39 -4.34 -8.41
N THR A 38 1.46 -3.10 -7.91
CA THR A 38 1.22 -1.89 -8.72
C THR A 38 1.89 -0.66 -8.08
N LYS A 39 2.05 0.39 -8.88
CA LYS A 39 2.42 1.75 -8.44
C LYS A 39 1.20 2.64 -8.57
N LEU A 40 0.90 3.45 -7.56
CA LEU A 40 -0.32 4.25 -7.51
C LEU A 40 -0.11 5.58 -6.78
N PHE A 41 -1.00 6.55 -7.04
CA PHE A 41 -1.14 7.72 -6.18
C PHE A 41 -2.14 7.39 -5.06
N GLY A 42 -1.74 7.64 -3.82
CA GLY A 42 -2.42 7.13 -2.63
C GLY A 42 -1.61 7.35 -1.36
N GLY A 43 -1.55 6.33 -0.49
CA GLY A 43 -0.86 6.38 0.80
C GLY A 43 -1.85 6.08 1.92
N GLN A 44 -1.94 6.94 2.93
CA GLN A 44 -3.07 6.88 3.87
C GLN A 44 -4.41 6.93 3.10
N GLY A 45 -5.29 5.99 3.44
CA GLY A 45 -6.56 5.71 2.77
C GLY A 45 -6.52 4.47 1.86
N THR A 46 -5.35 4.00 1.41
CA THR A 46 -5.28 2.94 0.38
C THR A 46 -5.63 1.54 0.89
N ILE A 47 -5.11 1.11 2.06
CA ILE A 47 -5.39 -0.22 2.69
C ILE A 47 -5.26 -0.17 4.24
N ASN A 48 -5.84 0.85 4.89
CA ASN A 48 -5.68 1.07 6.35
C ASN A 48 -6.26 -0.04 7.26
N VAL A 49 -7.26 -0.78 6.76
CA VAL A 49 -7.93 -1.87 7.46
C VAL A 49 -7.82 -3.15 6.65
N ASN A 50 -8.13 -4.31 7.26
CA ASN A 50 -8.12 -5.58 6.54
C ASN A 50 -9.08 -5.49 5.34
N SER A 51 -8.48 -5.55 4.14
CA SER A 51 -9.17 -5.39 2.86
C SER A 51 -9.19 -6.70 2.05
N TRP A 52 -8.80 -7.83 2.67
CA TRP A 52 -8.81 -9.14 2.04
C TRP A 52 -10.22 -9.73 1.95
N ALA A 53 -10.51 -10.41 0.85
CA ALA A 53 -11.67 -11.28 0.75
C ALA A 53 -11.52 -12.47 1.73
N PRO A 54 -12.62 -13.06 2.24
CA PRO A 54 -12.55 -14.19 3.18
C PRO A 54 -11.77 -15.40 2.66
N ASP A 55 -11.72 -15.60 1.33
CA ASP A 55 -10.96 -16.67 0.69
C ASP A 55 -9.43 -16.42 0.62
N SER A 56 -8.97 -15.23 1.03
CA SER A 56 -7.58 -14.76 0.93
C SER A 56 -6.98 -14.77 -0.49
N LYS A 57 -7.80 -14.89 -1.55
CA LYS A 57 -7.31 -14.91 -2.95
C LYS A 57 -7.23 -13.52 -3.57
N ARG A 58 -7.98 -12.56 -3.02
CA ARG A 58 -8.08 -11.17 -3.52
C ARG A 58 -8.16 -10.20 -2.35
N PHE A 59 -7.80 -8.95 -2.59
CA PHE A 59 -8.00 -7.85 -1.65
C PHE A 59 -8.33 -6.56 -2.41
N ALA A 60 -9.09 -5.67 -1.78
CA ALA A 60 -9.40 -4.34 -2.29
C ALA A 60 -8.31 -3.33 -1.91
N PHE A 61 -8.17 -2.27 -2.71
CA PHE A 61 -7.34 -1.11 -2.38
C PHE A 61 -7.92 0.14 -3.04
N VAL A 62 -7.59 1.32 -2.51
CA VAL A 62 -8.00 2.61 -3.08
C VAL A 62 -6.79 3.35 -3.66
N SER A 63 -6.88 3.75 -4.92
CA SER A 63 -6.07 4.84 -5.49
C SER A 63 -6.99 6.00 -5.83
N TYR A 64 -6.46 7.21 -5.71
CA TYR A 64 -7.22 8.45 -5.92
C TYR A 64 -6.36 9.45 -6.70
N LYS A 65 -6.98 10.59 -7.06
CA LYS A 65 -6.30 11.76 -7.62
C LYS A 65 -6.72 13.00 -6.85
N LEU A 66 -5.85 14.00 -6.80
CA LEU A 66 -6.26 15.34 -6.39
C LEU A 66 -6.98 16.00 -7.57
N ASN A 67 -8.09 16.68 -7.30
CA ASN A 67 -8.66 17.61 -8.26
C ASN A 67 -7.79 18.87 -8.26
N GLN A 68 -7.43 19.33 -9.46
CA GLN A 68 -6.74 20.60 -9.69
C GLN A 68 -7.75 21.75 -9.75
#